data_AF-A0A5B7BJ87-F1
#
_entry.id   AF-A0A5B7BJ87-F1
#
_cell.length_a   1.000
_cell.length_b   1.000
_cell.length_c   1.000
_cell.angle_alpha   90.00
_cell.angle_beta   90.00
_cell.angle_gamma   90.00
#
_symmetry.space_group_name_H-M   'P 1'
#
loop_
_entity.id
_entity.type
_entity.pdbx_description
1 polymer ?
#
loop_
_entity_poly.entity_id
_entity_poly.type
_entity_poly.pdbx_seq_one_letter_code
_entity_poly.pdbx_strand_id
1 'polypeptide(L)'
;GSTFYLTEFSFASLYGYGQLTLPQVVVDSGTKYIFLNMMAYELAPHTANFFEVSTYIYFMDSLINGADDVIELRSKNIIHNFLGTDKDVAKVFNTMAVDLQPNFHIIENVSDQIQQHY
;
A
#
# COMPACT_ATOMS: atom_id res chain seq x y z
N GLY A 1 1.01 8.27 -22.11
CA GLY A 1 1.51 8.34 -20.73
C GLY A 1 0.51 7.64 -19.86
N SER A 2 0.89 6.52 -19.27
CA SER A 2 -0.04 5.70 -18.50
C SER A 2 -0.08 6.22 -17.07
N THR A 3 -1.22 6.80 -16.68
CA THR A 3 -1.54 7.16 -15.31
C THR A 3 -1.84 5.88 -14.54
N PHE A 4 -1.11 5.61 -13.45
CA PHE A 4 -1.39 4.48 -12.55
C PHE A 4 -2.53 4.89 -11.61
N TYR A 5 -3.77 4.47 -11.91
CA TYR A 5 -4.88 4.62 -10.97
C TYR A 5 -4.80 3.46 -9.96
N LEU A 6 -4.32 3.73 -8.75
CA LEU A 6 -4.30 2.76 -7.63
C LEU A 6 -5.70 2.48 -7.05
N THR A 7 -6.76 3.01 -7.67
CA THR A 7 -8.13 3.04 -7.16
C THR A 7 -9.04 1.91 -7.65
N GLU A 8 -8.58 1.02 -8.53
CA GLU A 8 -9.40 -0.10 -9.02
C GLU A 8 -9.24 -1.37 -8.16
N PHE A 9 -9.41 -1.25 -6.84
CA PHE A 9 -9.67 -2.43 -6.02
C PHE A 9 -11.18 -2.69 -5.96
N SER A 10 -11.61 -3.89 -6.36
CA SER A 10 -13.04 -4.27 -6.29
C SER A 10 -13.18 -5.72 -5.88
N PHE A 11 -14.26 -6.00 -5.15
CA PHE A 11 -14.65 -7.35 -4.78
C PHE A 11 -16.03 -7.65 -5.34
N ALA A 12 -16.15 -8.73 -6.10
CA ALA A 12 -17.42 -9.27 -6.56
C ALA A 12 -17.68 -10.60 -5.87
N SER A 13 -18.80 -10.69 -5.16
CA SER A 13 -19.32 -11.96 -4.65
C SER A 13 -20.06 -12.66 -5.78
N LEU A 14 -19.55 -13.80 -6.23
CA LEU A 14 -20.13 -14.63 -7.27
C LEU A 14 -20.60 -15.96 -6.65
N TYR A 15 -21.47 -16.70 -7.34
CA TYR A 15 -22.04 -17.92 -6.77
C TYR A 15 -20.95 -19.00 -6.58
N GLY A 16 -20.52 -19.20 -5.33
CA GLY A 16 -19.53 -20.20 -4.94
C GLY A 16 -18.09 -19.70 -4.80
N TYR A 17 -17.79 -18.43 -5.09
CA TYR A 17 -16.46 -17.84 -4.87
C TYR A 17 -16.49 -16.30 -4.88
N GLY A 18 -15.45 -15.68 -4.33
CA GLY A 18 -15.20 -14.24 -4.43
C GLY A 18 -14.18 -13.93 -5.51
N GLN A 19 -14.37 -12.84 -6.24
CA GLN A 19 -13.38 -12.30 -7.17
C GLN A 19 -12.87 -10.97 -6.63
N LEU A 20 -11.57 -10.92 -6.37
CA LEU A 20 -10.85 -9.71 -5.98
C LEU A 20 -10.04 -9.20 -7.18
N THR A 21 -10.30 -7.96 -7.59
CA THR A 21 -9.52 -7.24 -8.59
C THR A 21 -8.58 -6.29 -7.89
N LEU A 22 -7.31 -6.31 -8.30
CA LEU A 22 -6.25 -5.46 -7.75
C LEU A 22 -5.52 -4.69 -8.86
N PRO A 23 -5.07 -3.46 -8.58
CA PRO A 23 -4.20 -2.74 -9.48
C PRO A 23 -2.86 -3.48 -9.61
N GLN A 24 -2.32 -3.49 -10.83
CA GLN A 24 -1.04 -4.11 -11.09
C GLN A 24 0.11 -3.20 -10.62
N VAL A 25 1.19 -3.80 -10.13
CA VAL A 25 2.37 -3.07 -9.66
C VAL A 25 3.66 -3.67 -10.20
N VAL A 26 4.56 -2.79 -10.63
CA VAL A 26 5.94 -3.12 -10.95
C VAL A 26 6.78 -2.87 -9.70
N VAL A 27 7.52 -3.90 -9.27
CA VAL A 27 8.38 -3.83 -8.08
C VAL A 27 9.83 -3.86 -8.50
N ASP A 28 10.53 -2.75 -8.30
CA ASP A 28 11.95 -2.56 -8.55
C ASP A 28 12.65 -1.89 -7.35
N SER A 29 13.91 -1.52 -7.51
CA SER A 29 14.72 -0.89 -6.46
C SER A 29 14.22 0.49 -6.03
N GLY A 30 13.43 1.18 -6.86
CA GLY A 30 12.83 2.48 -6.57
C GLY A 30 11.46 2.40 -5.90
N THR A 31 10.73 1.30 -6.08
CA THR A 31 9.34 1.12 -5.63
C THR A 31 9.12 1.49 -4.16
N LYS A 32 9.97 1.02 -3.24
CA LYS A 32 9.85 1.35 -1.81
C LYS A 32 9.89 2.86 -1.56
N TYR A 33 10.84 3.56 -2.18
CA TYR A 33 11.02 5.00 -1.97
C TYR A 33 9.87 5.81 -2.56
N ILE A 34 9.36 5.39 -3.72
CA ILE A 34 8.21 6.03 -4.36
C ILE A 34 6.98 5.92 -3.46
N PHE A 35 6.66 4.71 -2.98
CA PHE A 35 5.51 4.50 -2.09
C PHE A 35 5.65 5.24 -0.77
N LEU A 36 6.82 5.22 -0.13
CA LEU A 36 7.03 5.99 1.11
C LEU A 36 6.84 7.49 0.91
N ASN A 37 7.34 8.05 -0.21
CA ASN A 37 7.14 9.46 -0.52
C ASN A 37 5.66 9.80 -0.77
N MET A 38 4.93 8.92 -1.46
CA MET A 38 3.49 9.08 -1.66
C MET A 38 2.71 8.99 -0.35
N MET A 39 3.03 8.03 0.52
CA MET A 39 2.39 7.92 1.85
C MET A 39 2.70 9.15 2.73
N ALA A 40 3.93 9.68 2.68
CA ALA A 40 4.27 10.92 3.38
C ALA A 40 3.45 12.12 2.87
N TYR A 41 3.11 12.14 1.57
CA TYR A 41 2.22 13.15 1.01
C TYR A 41 0.78 12.99 1.50
N GLU A 42 0.25 11.77 1.61
CA GLU A 42 -1.09 11.50 2.17
C GLU A 42 -1.22 11.94 3.63
N LEU A 43 -0.14 11.80 4.41
CA LEU A 43 -0.10 12.15 5.83
C LEU A 43 0.14 13.66 6.09
N ALA A 44 0.35 14.46 5.04
CA ALA A 44 0.64 15.88 5.22
C ALA A 44 -0.61 16.68 5.63
N PRO A 45 -0.52 17.67 6.54
CA PRO A 45 -1.67 18.40 7.11
C PRO A 45 -2.55 19.18 6.11
N HIS A 46 -2.08 19.35 4.87
CA HIS A 46 -2.75 20.14 3.84
C HIS A 46 -3.25 19.29 2.67
N THR A 47 -3.07 17.97 2.76
CA THR A 47 -3.57 17.05 1.76
C THR A 47 -5.02 16.71 2.09
N ALA A 48 -5.89 16.68 1.09
CA ALA A 48 -7.21 16.12 1.29
C ALA A 48 -7.04 14.66 1.74
N ASN A 49 -7.81 14.23 2.77
CA ASN A 49 -7.71 12.95 3.48
C ASN A 49 -7.92 11.70 2.60
N PHE A 50 -7.11 11.55 1.56
CA PHE A 50 -7.09 10.42 0.65
C PHE A 50 -5.93 9.54 1.07
N PHE A 51 -6.27 8.36 1.60
CA PHE A 51 -5.31 7.36 2.07
C PHE A 51 -5.23 6.19 1.06
N GLU A 52 -5.33 6.48 -0.23
CA GLU A 52 -5.42 5.47 -1.29
C GLU A 52 -4.15 4.60 -1.35
N VAL A 53 -2.98 5.23 -1.29
CA VAL A 53 -1.68 4.56 -1.30
C VAL A 53 -1.46 3.79 -0.01
N SER A 54 -1.72 4.42 1.14
CA SER A 54 -1.57 3.76 2.44
C SER A 54 -2.52 2.56 2.57
N THR A 55 -3.76 2.68 2.06
CA THR A 55 -4.74 1.58 2.03
C THR A 55 -4.28 0.46 1.10
N TYR A 56 -3.76 0.79 -0.08
CA TYR A 56 -3.22 -0.19 -1.01
C TYR A 56 -2.04 -0.96 -0.39
N ILE A 57 -1.08 -0.26 0.22
CA ILE A 57 0.09 -0.90 0.85
C ILE A 57 -0.33 -1.81 2.01
N TYR A 58 -1.25 -1.34 2.87
CA TYR A 58 -1.79 -2.14 3.96
C TYR A 58 -2.50 -3.40 3.46
N PHE A 59 -3.29 -3.28 2.39
CA PHE A 59 -3.98 -4.42 1.81
C PHE A 59 -3.01 -5.42 1.17
N MET A 60 -2.00 -4.94 0.44
CA MET A 60 -0.98 -5.81 -0.15
C MET A 60 -0.14 -6.53 0.92
N ASP A 61 0.21 -5.86 2.02
CA ASP A 61 0.86 -6.50 3.17
C ASP A 61 -0.01 -7.63 3.77
N SER A 62 -1.33 -7.40 3.91
CA SER A 62 -2.24 -8.44 4.41
C SER A 62 -2.34 -9.68 3.51
N LEU A 63 -2.04 -9.53 2.21
CA LEU A 63 -2.01 -10.62 1.24
C LEU A 63 -0.64 -11.30 1.16
N ILE A 64 0.44 -10.62 1.54
CA ILE A 64 1.81 -11.06 1.30
C ILE A 64 2.52 -11.35 2.63
N ASN A 65 2.44 -12.60 3.08
CA ASN A 65 3.20 -13.04 4.25
C ASN A 65 4.62 -13.49 3.86
N GLY A 66 4.79 -14.01 2.64
CA GLY A 66 6.07 -14.54 2.16
C GLY A 66 6.17 -14.67 0.64
N ALA A 67 7.20 -15.38 0.21
CA ALA A 67 7.51 -15.55 -1.22
C ALA A 67 6.41 -16.30 -1.98
N ASP A 68 5.74 -17.26 -1.35
CA ASP A 68 4.69 -18.07 -1.99
C ASP A 68 3.48 -17.20 -2.39
N ASP A 69 3.10 -16.24 -1.55
CA ASP A 69 2.02 -15.29 -1.86
C ASP A 69 2.39 -14.39 -3.04
N VAL A 70 3.66 -13.95 -3.10
CA VAL A 70 4.17 -13.17 -4.23
C VAL A 70 4.15 -14.00 -5.52
N ILE A 71 4.51 -15.29 -5.47
CA ILE A 71 4.44 -16.19 -6.61
C ILE A 71 2.99 -16.29 -7.12
N GLU A 72 2.02 -16.43 -6.22
CA GLU A 72 0.61 -16.47 -6.59
C GLU A 72 0.17 -15.16 -7.27
N LEU A 73 0.45 -14.01 -6.67
CA LEU A 73 0.07 -12.70 -7.21
C LEU A 73 0.74 -12.41 -8.57
N ARG A 74 1.98 -12.86 -8.77
CA ARG A 74 2.67 -12.80 -10.07
C ARG A 74 1.98 -13.68 -11.10
N SER A 75 1.55 -14.89 -10.73
CA SER A 75 0.83 -15.79 -11.64
C SER A 75 -0.50 -15.19 -12.14
N LYS A 76 -1.05 -14.23 -11.38
CA LYS A 76 -2.27 -13.47 -11.72
C LYS A 76 -1.98 -12.13 -12.39
N ASN A 77 -0.73 -11.82 -12.72
CA ASN A 77 -0.26 -10.54 -13.29
C ASN A 77 -0.53 -9.32 -12.42
N ILE A 78 -0.69 -9.51 -11.10
CA ILE A 78 -0.86 -8.40 -10.15
C ILE A 78 0.51 -7.80 -9.82
N ILE A 79 1.52 -8.63 -9.59
CA ILE A 79 2.89 -8.20 -9.33
C ILE A 79 3.79 -8.51 -10.53
N HIS A 80 4.59 -7.53 -10.92
CA HIS A 80 5.68 -7.68 -11.88
C HIS A 80 7.01 -7.45 -11.15
N ASN A 81 7.73 -8.53 -10.87
CA ASN A 81 8.95 -8.48 -10.07
C ASN A 81 10.19 -8.18 -10.94
N PHE A 82 10.79 -7.01 -10.72
CA PHE A 82 12.07 -6.55 -11.28
C PHE A 82 13.11 -6.22 -10.18
N LEU A 83 12.79 -6.51 -8.92
CA LEU A 83 13.62 -6.20 -7.76
C LEU A 83 14.65 -7.31 -7.48
N GLY A 84 14.27 -8.57 -7.71
CA GLY A 84 15.10 -9.72 -7.38
C GLY A 84 14.25 -10.95 -7.07
N THR A 85 14.45 -11.54 -5.89
CA THR A 85 13.68 -12.74 -5.49
C THR A 85 12.28 -12.37 -5.01
N ASP A 86 11.35 -13.32 -5.06
CA ASP A 86 9.99 -13.11 -4.53
C ASP A 86 10.00 -12.83 -3.01
N LYS A 87 11.02 -13.32 -2.30
CA LYS A 87 11.26 -12.98 -0.89
C LYS A 87 11.64 -11.50 -0.70
N ASP A 88 12.40 -10.92 -1.62
CA ASP A 88 12.76 -9.50 -1.56
C ASP A 88 11.53 -8.62 -1.78
N VAL A 89 10.64 -9.01 -2.69
CA VAL A 89 9.35 -8.34 -2.91
C VAL A 89 8.46 -8.42 -1.67
N ALA A 90 8.30 -9.61 -1.06
CA ALA A 90 7.55 -9.76 0.17
C ALA A 90 8.11 -8.87 1.29
N LYS A 91 9.44 -8.83 1.43
CA LYS A 91 10.10 -7.96 2.40
C LYS A 91 9.79 -6.48 2.15
N VAL A 92 9.69 -6.02 0.90
CA VAL A 92 9.38 -4.63 0.58
C VAL A 92 8.00 -4.23 1.10
N PHE A 93 6.94 -4.99 0.80
CA PHE A 93 5.59 -4.68 1.29
C PHE A 93 5.50 -4.74 2.81
N ASN A 94 6.06 -5.79 3.42
CA ASN A 94 5.95 -5.98 4.86
C ASN A 94 6.75 -4.95 5.65
N THR A 95 7.86 -4.46 5.09
CA THR A 95 8.60 -3.35 5.70
C THR A 95 7.83 -2.03 5.56
N MET A 96 7.22 -1.75 4.41
CA MET A 96 6.43 -0.52 4.23
C MET A 96 5.21 -0.45 5.16
N ALA A 97 4.55 -1.57 5.43
CA ALA A 97 3.44 -1.62 6.38
C ALA A 97 3.86 -1.44 7.84
N VAL A 98 5.07 -1.87 8.22
CA VAL A 98 5.65 -1.52 9.53
C VAL A 98 6.06 -0.05 9.60
N ASP A 99 6.61 0.49 8.51
CA ASP A 99 6.94 1.92 8.39
C ASP A 99 5.68 2.82 8.47
N LEU A 100 4.48 2.28 8.19
CA LEU A 100 3.18 2.93 8.45
C LEU A 100 2.79 2.98 9.93
N GLN A 101 3.43 2.21 10.81
CA GLN A 101 2.95 1.98 12.18
C GLN A 101 3.38 3.00 13.26
N PRO A 102 4.07 4.13 12.96
CA PRO A 102 4.12 5.20 13.95
C PRO A 102 3.83 6.59 13.36
N ASN A 103 2.57 7.06 13.44
CA ASN A 103 2.26 8.42 13.96
C ASN A 103 0.80 8.88 14.09
N PHE A 104 -0.22 8.01 14.10
CA PHE A 104 -1.58 8.47 14.41
C PHE A 104 -1.66 9.22 15.77
N HIS A 105 -0.84 8.84 16.74
CA HIS A 105 -0.82 9.50 18.06
C HIS A 105 -0.10 10.87 18.11
N ILE A 106 0.91 11.14 17.28
CA ILE A 106 1.54 12.48 17.25
C ILE A 106 0.66 13.45 16.46
N ILE A 107 -0.05 12.98 15.43
CA ILE A 107 -0.99 13.82 14.67
C ILE A 107 -2.23 14.15 15.51
N GLU A 108 -2.73 13.22 16.32
CA GLU A 108 -3.76 13.52 17.35
C GLU A 108 -3.27 14.56 18.35
N ASN A 109 -2.09 14.38 18.94
CA ASN A 109 -1.61 15.27 19.99
C ASN A 109 -1.34 16.70 19.49
N VAL A 110 -0.84 16.86 18.26
CA VAL A 110 -0.67 18.19 17.65
C VAL A 110 -2.02 18.81 17.27
N SER A 111 -2.99 18.01 16.79
CA SER A 111 -4.34 18.50 16.47
C SER A 111 -5.13 18.90 17.72
N ASP A 112 -5.03 18.11 18.80
CA ASP A 112 -5.65 18.38 20.10
C ASP A 112 -5.07 19.63 20.76
N GLN A 113 -3.75 19.84 20.67
CA GLN A 113 -3.10 21.05 21.19
C GLN A 113 -3.52 22.31 20.43
N ILE A 114 -3.75 22.21 19.11
CA ILE A 114 -4.26 23.32 18.30
C ILE A 114 -5.73 23.61 18.62
N GLN A 115 -6.55 22.57 18.86
CA GLN A 115 -7.96 22.72 19.21
C GLN A 115 -8.19 23.25 20.64
N GLN A 116 -7.27 23.01 21.58
CA GLN A 116 -7.33 23.59 22.94
C GLN A 116 -6.84 25.06 23.00
N HIS A 117 -6.25 25.57 21.92
CA HIS A 117 -5.77 26.96 21.84
C HIS A 117 -6.82 27.93 21.26
N TYR A 118 -7.97 27.42 20.81
CA TYR A 118 -9.15 28.18 20.38
C TYR A 118 -10.38 27.78 21.19
#